data_AF-A0A530QL07-F1
#
_entry.id   AF-A0A530QL07-F1
#
_cell.length_a   1.000
_cell.length_b   1.000
_cell.length_c   1.000
_cell.angle_alpha   90.00
_cell.angle_beta   90.00
_cell.angle_gamma   90.00
#
_symmetry.space_group_name_H-M   'P 1'
#
loop_
_entity.id
_entity.type
_entity.pdbx_description
1 polymer ?
#
loop_
_entity_poly.entity_id
_entity_poly.type
_entity_poly.pdbx_seq_one_letter_code
_entity_poly.pdbx_strand_id
1 'polypeptide(L)' 'MSSTGPKQAIYASLAEVAQALGHPHRLELLEHLAQGVRSVEDLAARAHLSFANTSRHLQ' A
#
# COMPACT_ATOMS: atom_id res chain seq x y z
N MET A 1 -30.03 11.73 -8.14
CA MET A 1 -28.71 11.09 -8.06
C MET A 1 -28.97 9.62 -7.81
N SER A 2 -28.78 8.77 -8.82
CA SER A 2 -28.92 7.32 -8.66
C SER A 2 -27.94 6.85 -7.59
N SER A 3 -28.47 6.34 -6.47
CA SER A 3 -27.65 5.71 -5.44
C SER A 3 -26.79 4.63 -6.07
N THR A 4 -25.47 4.69 -5.85
CA THR A 4 -24.53 3.64 -6.23
C THR A 4 -25.06 2.31 -5.67
N GLY A 5 -25.38 1.35 -6.55
CA GLY A 5 -25.88 0.06 -6.11
C GLY A 5 -24.89 -0.64 -5.18
N PRO A 6 -25.32 -1.53 -4.28
CA PRO A 6 -24.43 -2.19 -3.32
C PRO A 6 -23.18 -2.83 -3.96
N LYS A 7 -23.34 -3.38 -5.17
CA LYS A 7 -22.25 -3.97 -5.96
C LYS A 7 -21.22 -2.94 -6.43
N GLN A 8 -21.66 -1.77 -6.89
CA GLN A 8 -20.75 -0.69 -7.29
C GLN A 8 -20.00 -0.09 -6.10
N ALA A 9 -20.62 -0.05 -4.91
CA ALA A 9 -19.92 0.38 -3.70
C ALA A 9 -18.77 -0.58 -3.36
N ILE A 10 -19.00 -1.90 -3.44
CA ILE A 10 -17.93 -2.90 -3.27
C ILE A 10 -16.83 -2.71 -4.32
N TYR A 11 -17.19 -2.47 -5.58
CA TYR A 11 -16.21 -2.22 -6.64
C TYR A 11 -15.36 -0.97 -6.39
N ALA A 12 -15.95 0.10 -5.86
CA ALA A 12 -15.21 1.30 -5.48
C ALA A 12 -14.19 1.00 -4.37
N SER A 13 -14.59 0.30 -3.31
CA SER A 13 -13.68 -0.08 -2.23
C SER A 13 -12.55 -1.01 -2.71
N LEU A 14 -12.86 -1.98 -3.58
CA LEU A 14 -11.83 -2.85 -4.16
C LEU A 14 -10.85 -2.06 -5.05
N ALA A 15 -11.34 -1.05 -5.79
CA ALA A 15 -10.49 -0.19 -6.60
C ALA A 15 -9.54 0.66 -5.73
N GLU A 16 -10.01 1.15 -4.58
CA GLU A 16 -9.16 1.87 -3.61
C GLU A 16 -8.02 0.98 -3.09
N VAL A 17 -8.32 -0.27 -2.72
CA VAL A 17 -7.30 -1.25 -2.29
C VAL A 17 -6.32 -1.55 -3.42
N ALA A 18 -6.82 -1.79 -4.64
CA ALA A 18 -5.97 -2.06 -5.79
C ALA A 18 -5.06 -0.88 -6.12
N GLN A 19 -5.56 0.35 -6.03
CA GLN A 19 -4.76 1.56 -6.21
C GLN A 19 -3.71 1.71 -5.10
N ALA A 20 -4.05 1.39 -3.85
CA ALA A 20 -3.10 1.40 -2.75
C ALA A 20 -1.94 0.41 -3.00
N LEU A 21 -2.24 -0.79 -3.51
CA LEU A 21 -1.22 -1.83 -3.76
C LEU A 21 -0.50 -1.70 -5.11
N GLY A 22 -1.02 -0.91 -6.06
CA GLY A 22 -0.58 -0.80 -7.45
C GLY A 22 0.76 -0.10 -7.67
N HIS A 23 1.79 -0.42 -6.89
CA HIS A 23 3.15 0.09 -7.05
C HIS A 23 4.21 -0.95 -6.63
N PRO A 24 5.27 -1.22 -7.42
CA PRO A 24 6.27 -2.24 -7.11
C PRO A 24 6.86 -2.11 -5.69
N HIS A 25 7.32 -0.91 -5.30
CA HIS A 25 7.84 -0.68 -3.96
C HIS A 25 6.84 -0.93 -2.83
N ARG A 26 5.53 -0.73 -3.04
CA ARG A 26 4.53 -1.02 -2.00
C ARG A 26 4.36 -2.51 -1.80
N LEU A 27 4.46 -3.31 -2.87
CA LEU A 27 4.44 -4.77 -2.78
C LEU A 27 5.69 -5.31 -2.06
N GLU A 28 6.86 -4.75 -2.37
CA GLU A 28 8.13 -5.09 -1.69
C GLU A 28 8.10 -4.75 -0.19
N LEU A 29 7.59 -3.56 0.17
CA LEU A 29 7.40 -3.17 1.57
C LEU A 29 6.39 -4.08 2.29
N LEU A 30 5.31 -4.46 1.61
CA LEU A 30 4.30 -5.38 2.16
C LEU A 30 4.88 -6.78 2.41
N GLU A 31 5.70 -7.31 1.50
CA GLU A 31 6.41 -8.58 1.69
C GLU A 31 7.32 -8.53 2.92
N HIS A 32 8.08 -7.44 3.10
CA HIS A 32 8.92 -7.28 4.29
C HIS A 32 8.12 -7.19 5.60
N LEU A 33 6.96 -6.54 5.58
CA LEU A 33 6.05 -6.43 6.72
C LEU A 33 5.35 -7.76 7.03
N ALA A 34 5.03 -8.56 6.00
CA ALA A 34 4.44 -9.89 6.18
C ALA A 34 5.39 -10.86 6.91
N GLN A 35 6.70 -10.62 6.83
CA GLN A 35 7.73 -11.37 7.54
C GLN A 35 7.95 -10.91 8.99
N GLY A 36 7.27 -9.85 9.44
CA GLY A 36 7.34 -9.34 10.81
C GLY A 36 7.35 -7.82 10.90
N VAL A 37 7.13 -7.32 12.12
CA VAL A 37 7.13 -5.88 12.43
C VAL A 37 8.53 -5.29 12.20
N ARG A 38 8.59 -4.13 11.56
CA ARG A 38 9.83 -3.40 11.25
C ARG A 38 9.64 -1.90 11.41
N SER A 39 10.73 -1.19 11.69
CA SER A 39 10.77 0.28 11.62
C SER A 39 10.73 0.74 10.16
N VAL A 40 10.43 2.02 9.95
CA VAL A 40 10.47 2.62 8.60
C VAL A 40 11.90 2.71 8.09
N GLU A 41 12.86 2.93 8.97
CA GLU A 41 14.30 2.93 8.69
C GLU A 41 14.78 1.56 8.18
N ASP A 42 14.37 0.46 8.84
CA ASP A 42 14.72 -0.89 8.43
C ASP A 42 14.12 -1.25 7.06
N LEU A 43 12.88 -0.82 6.82
CA LEU A 43 12.22 -1.00 5.53
C LEU A 43 12.91 -0.23 4.42
N ALA A 44 13.31 1.02 4.68
CA ALA A 44 14.02 1.85 3.72
C ALA A 44 15.37 1.22 3.32
N ALA A 45 16.11 0.69 4.31
CA ALA A 45 17.38 0.01 4.07
C ALA A 45 17.20 -1.27 3.23
N ARG A 46 16.17 -2.07 3.52
CA ARG A 46 15.90 -3.35 2.83
C ARG A 46 15.38 -3.17 1.40
N ALA A 47 14.51 -2.19 1.18
CA ALA A 47 13.93 -1.89 -0.14
C ALA A 47 14.81 -0.93 -0.98
N HIS A 48 16.00 -0.56 -0.48
CA HIS A 48 16.91 0.39 -1.13
C HIS A 48 16.26 1.74 -1.47
N LEU A 49 15.41 2.25 -0.57
CA LEU A 49 14.72 3.52 -0.69
C LEU A 49 15.24 4.53 0.33
N SER A 50 15.01 5.82 0.10
CA SER A 50 15.19 6.80 1.16
C SER A 50 14.07 6.68 2.21
N PHE A 51 14.33 7.11 3.43
CA PHE A 51 13.31 7.17 4.49
C PHE A 51 12.07 7.95 4.05
N ALA A 52 12.26 9.13 3.44
CA ALA A 52 11.17 9.97 2.95
C ALA A 52 10.35 9.27 1.85
N ASN A 53 11.01 8.55 0.92
CA ASN A 53 10.32 7.81 -0.13
C ASN A 53 9.52 6.62 0.44
N THR A 54 10.12 5.90 1.39
CA THR A 54 9.48 4.79 2.11
C THR A 54 8.24 5.27 2.88
N SER A 55 8.37 6.36 3.65
CA SER A 55 7.25 6.96 4.38
C SER A 55 6.11 7.37 3.44
N ARG A 56 6.42 7.95 2.27
CA ARG A 56 5.41 8.28 1.26
C ARG A 56 4.70 7.03 0.70
N HIS A 57 5.40 5.91 0.56
CA HIS A 57 4.77 4.67 0.09
C HIS A 57 3.91 4.00 1.16
N LEU A 58 4.19 4.19 2.45
CA LEU A 58 3.42 3.64 3.57
C LEU A 58 2.14 4.44 3.90
N GLN A 59 2.10 5.72 3.52
CA GLN A 59 0.91 6.58 3.58
C GLN A 59 0.02 6.40 2.36
#